data_AF-A0A260WFQ6-F1
#
_entry.id   AF-A0A260WFQ6-F1
#
_cell.length_a   1.000
_cell.length_b   1.000
_cell.length_c   1.000
_cell.angle_alpha   90.00
_cell.angle_beta   90.00
_cell.angle_gamma   90.00
#
_symmetry.space_group_name_H-M   'P 1'
#
loop_
_entity.id
_entity.type
_entity.pdbx_description
1 polymer ?
#
loop_
_entity_poly.entity_id
_entity_poly.type
_entity_poly.pdbx_seq_one_letter_code
_entity_poly.pdbx_strand_id
1 'polypeptide(L)'
;MTTVYDQGRVPEILPKHRLRIARDNAGLEQNELADIIGISRQSVSNAESGKSTPRKVVFNAWALATGVPVQWLLTGEAESPRPDGDPNGGSQLPRLDSNQQPSD
;
A
#
# COMPACT_ATOMS: atom_id res chain seq x y z
N MET A 1 -26.35 24.72 1.22
CA MET A 1 -25.15 23.88 1.03
C MET A 1 -25.09 22.94 2.21
N THR A 2 -25.33 21.65 2.00
CA THR A 2 -25.58 20.69 3.07
C THR A 2 -24.24 20.14 3.59
N THR A 3 -23.81 20.56 4.78
CA THR A 3 -22.50 20.28 5.41
C THR A 3 -22.43 18.92 6.12
N VAL A 4 -23.29 17.96 5.76
CA VAL A 4 -23.45 16.69 6.50
C VAL A 4 -22.21 15.77 6.44
N TYR A 5 -21.31 15.99 5.47
CA TYR A 5 -20.19 15.08 5.20
C TYR A 5 -18.91 15.37 6.01
N ASP A 6 -18.83 16.50 6.72
CA ASP A 6 -17.62 16.89 7.48
C ASP A 6 -17.43 16.08 8.78
N GLN A 7 -18.47 15.36 9.23
CA GLN A 7 -18.49 14.59 10.48
C GLN A 7 -18.35 13.07 10.25
N GLY A 8 -18.01 12.63 9.04
CA GLY A 8 -17.82 11.22 8.72
C GLY A 8 -16.48 10.69 9.24
N ARG A 9 -16.49 9.67 10.12
CA ARG A 9 -15.26 9.00 10.55
C ARG A 9 -14.77 8.06 9.45
N VAL A 10 -13.60 8.36 8.88
CA VAL A 10 -12.90 7.43 7.96
C VAL A 10 -12.31 6.28 8.77
N PRO A 11 -12.65 5.01 8.47
CA PRO A 11 -12.05 3.86 9.14
C PRO A 11 -10.59 3.65 8.70
N GLU A 12 -9.77 3.12 9.60
CA GLU A 12 -8.37 2.81 9.29
C GLU A 12 -8.26 1.59 8.36
N ILE A 13 -7.37 1.68 7.37
CA ILE A 13 -7.08 0.57 6.46
C ILE A 13 -6.07 -0.37 7.12
N LEU A 14 -6.60 -1.39 7.79
CA LEU A 14 -5.82 -2.46 8.43
C LEU A 14 -5.10 -3.38 7.41
N PRO A 15 -4.06 -4.13 7.83
CA PRO A 15 -3.31 -5.04 6.97
C PRO A 15 -4.17 -6.04 6.20
N LYS A 16 -5.25 -6.57 6.83
CA LYS A 16 -6.21 -7.47 6.17
C LYS A 16 -6.89 -6.85 4.95
N HIS A 17 -7.19 -5.54 5.01
CA HIS A 17 -7.77 -4.81 3.90
C HIS A 17 -6.74 -4.62 2.79
N ARG A 18 -5.50 -4.32 3.15
CA ARG A 18 -4.40 -4.15 2.19
C ARG A 18 -4.04 -5.44 1.45
N LEU A 19 -4.07 -6.58 2.12
CA LEU A 19 -3.89 -7.89 1.48
C LEU A 19 -4.92 -8.14 0.37
N ARG A 20 -6.20 -7.83 0.67
CA ARG A 20 -7.28 -7.93 -0.31
C ARG A 20 -7.10 -6.93 -1.45
N ILE A 21 -6.81 -5.67 -1.14
CA ILE A 21 -6.57 -4.62 -2.15
C ILE A 21 -5.42 -5.02 -3.08
N ALA A 22 -4.31 -5.53 -2.55
CA ALA A 22 -3.18 -6.00 -3.35
C ALA A 22 -3.57 -7.13 -4.30
N ARG A 23 -4.35 -8.11 -3.82
CA ARG A 23 -4.83 -9.22 -4.64
C ARG A 23 -5.76 -8.73 -5.75
N ASP A 24 -6.74 -7.90 -5.39
CA ASP A 24 -7.70 -7.35 -6.37
C ASP A 24 -6.99 -6.44 -7.40
N ASN A 25 -5.98 -5.66 -6.99
CA ASN A 25 -5.16 -4.84 -7.89
C ASN A 25 -4.30 -5.67 -8.85
N ALA A 26 -3.85 -6.86 -8.42
CA ALA A 26 -3.16 -7.82 -9.27
C ALA A 26 -4.10 -8.61 -10.21
N GLY A 27 -5.42 -8.42 -10.08
CA GLY A 27 -6.42 -9.13 -10.89
C GLY A 27 -6.54 -10.62 -10.56
N LEU A 28 -6.11 -11.05 -9.37
CA LEU A 28 -6.08 -12.45 -8.96
C LEU A 28 -7.30 -12.84 -8.14
N GLU A 29 -7.84 -14.03 -8.37
CA GLU A 29 -8.76 -14.68 -7.43
C GLU A 29 -8.01 -15.23 -6.19
N GLN A 30 -8.76 -15.51 -5.11
CA GLN A 30 -8.17 -16.10 -3.89
C GLN A 30 -7.53 -17.47 -4.13
N ASN A 31 -8.07 -18.25 -5.08
CA ASN A 31 -7.50 -19.54 -5.47
C ASN A 31 -6.18 -19.35 -6.22
N GLU A 32 -6.16 -18.48 -7.23
CA GLU A 32 -4.97 -18.23 -8.03
C GLU A 32 -3.81 -17.72 -7.18
N LEU A 33 -4.08 -16.78 -6.28
CA LEU A 33 -3.08 -16.31 -5.34
C LEU A 33 -2.57 -17.44 -4.43
N ALA A 34 -3.48 -18.27 -3.91
CA ALA A 34 -3.14 -19.39 -3.04
C ALA A 34 -2.20 -20.39 -3.76
N ASP A 35 -2.49 -20.68 -5.03
CA ASP A 35 -1.68 -21.55 -5.88
C ASP A 35 -0.30 -20.93 -6.15
N ILE A 36 -0.22 -19.61 -6.41
CA ILE A 36 1.04 -18.88 -6.65
C ILE A 36 1.95 -18.91 -5.41
N ILE A 37 1.40 -18.62 -4.22
CA ILE A 37 2.20 -18.50 -2.98
C ILE A 37 2.35 -19.84 -2.23
N GLY A 38 1.71 -20.91 -2.70
CA GLY A 38 1.81 -22.25 -2.13
C GLY A 38 1.13 -22.40 -0.76
N ILE A 39 -0.01 -21.74 -0.53
CA ILE A 39 -0.81 -21.92 0.70
C ILE A 39 -2.25 -22.33 0.35
N SER A 40 -3.03 -22.71 1.35
CA SER A 40 -4.45 -23.03 1.10
C SER A 40 -5.28 -21.79 0.78
N ARG A 41 -6.28 -21.91 -0.10
CA ARG A 41 -7.31 -20.88 -0.33
C ARG A 41 -7.96 -20.41 0.98
N GLN A 42 -8.18 -21.33 1.91
CA GLN A 42 -8.75 -21.01 3.23
C GLN A 42 -7.83 -20.08 4.03
N SER A 43 -6.51 -20.26 3.93
CA SER A 43 -5.52 -19.37 4.56
C SER A 43 -5.60 -17.95 3.98
N VAL A 44 -5.72 -17.82 2.65
CA VAL A 44 -5.94 -16.52 1.98
C VAL A 44 -7.23 -15.86 2.47
N SER A 45 -8.34 -16.60 2.48
CA SER A 45 -9.64 -16.10 2.96
C SER A 45 -9.61 -15.69 4.44
N ASN A 46 -8.95 -16.47 5.30
CA ASN A 46 -8.79 -16.16 6.72
C ASN A 46 -7.91 -14.92 6.95
N ALA A 47 -6.90 -14.70 6.12
CA ALA A 47 -6.05 -13.52 6.16
C ALA A 47 -6.82 -12.25 5.77
N GLU A 48 -7.56 -12.28 4.66
CA GLU A 48 -8.34 -11.14 4.17
C GLU A 48 -9.52 -10.78 5.08
N SER A 49 -10.12 -11.78 5.72
CA SER A 49 -11.19 -11.56 6.71
C SER A 49 -10.66 -11.11 8.08
N GLY A 50 -9.36 -11.23 8.33
CA GLY A 50 -8.74 -10.94 9.61
C GLY A 50 -8.98 -12.01 10.68
N LYS A 51 -9.46 -13.20 10.30
CA LYS A 51 -9.59 -14.36 11.21
C LYS A 51 -8.22 -14.92 11.61
N SER A 52 -7.20 -14.71 10.79
CA SER A 52 -5.83 -15.13 11.08
C SER A 52 -4.84 -14.09 10.56
N THR A 53 -3.77 -13.87 11.31
CA THR A 53 -2.65 -13.02 10.89
C THR A 53 -1.59 -13.88 10.21
N PRO A 54 -1.29 -13.65 8.91
CA PRO A 54 -0.25 -14.39 8.21
C PRO A 54 1.13 -14.21 8.85
N ARG A 55 2.01 -15.19 8.68
CA ARG A 55 3.43 -15.05 9.04
C ARG A 55 4.13 -14.10 8.07
N LYS A 56 5.24 -13.49 8.50
CA LYS A 56 6.07 -12.61 7.64
C LYS A 56 6.44 -13.24 6.29
N VAL A 57 6.72 -14.54 6.27
CA VAL A 57 7.01 -15.28 5.04
C VAL A 57 5.84 -15.22 4.04
N VAL A 58 4.61 -15.32 4.54
CA VAL A 58 3.41 -15.23 3.70
C VAL A 58 3.19 -13.81 3.19
N PHE A 59 3.44 -12.79 4.02
CA PHE A 59 3.43 -11.39 3.57
C PHE A 59 4.43 -11.13 2.45
N ASN A 60 5.66 -11.66 2.56
CA ASN A 60 6.67 -11.53 1.50
C ASN A 60 6.23 -12.23 0.22
N ALA A 61 5.69 -13.46 0.31
CA ALA A 61 5.20 -14.18 -0.86
C ALA A 61 4.01 -13.44 -1.52
N TRP A 62 3.12 -12.87 -0.74
CA TRP A 62 2.00 -12.06 -1.22
C TRP A 62 2.47 -10.81 -1.95
N ALA A 63 3.44 -10.09 -1.37
CA ALA A 63 4.07 -8.92 -1.98
C ALA A 63 4.69 -9.27 -3.35
N LEU A 64 5.42 -10.37 -3.43
CA LEU A 64 6.02 -10.85 -4.68
C LEU A 64 4.95 -11.23 -5.72
N ALA A 65 3.88 -11.93 -5.32
CA ALA A 65 2.82 -12.35 -6.21
C ALA A 65 1.97 -11.18 -6.75
N THR A 66 1.80 -10.12 -5.96
CA THR A 66 0.93 -8.98 -6.29
C THR A 66 1.69 -7.75 -6.79
N GLY A 67 3.02 -7.75 -6.70
CA GLY A 67 3.87 -6.64 -7.12
C GLY A 67 3.83 -5.42 -6.20
N VAL A 68 3.24 -5.53 -5.01
CA VAL A 68 3.20 -4.43 -4.02
C VAL A 68 4.32 -4.59 -3.00
N PRO A 69 4.88 -3.49 -2.46
CA PRO A 69 5.90 -3.59 -1.42
C PRO A 69 5.33 -4.19 -0.12
N VAL A 70 6.09 -5.10 0.49
CA VAL A 70 5.67 -5.74 1.76
C VAL A 70 5.48 -4.74 2.89
N GLN A 71 6.26 -3.65 2.90
CA GLN A 71 6.13 -2.56 3.85
C GLN A 71 4.71 -1.98 3.79
N TRP A 72 4.19 -1.73 2.59
CA TRP A 72 2.83 -1.23 2.41
C TRP A 72 1.78 -2.21 2.91
N LEU A 73 1.95 -3.52 2.69
CA LEU A 73 1.05 -4.54 3.26
C LEU A 73 1.01 -4.55 4.80
N LEU A 74 2.13 -4.18 5.45
CA LEU A 74 2.27 -4.20 6.92
C LEU A 74 1.90 -2.88 7.58
N THR A 75 2.41 -1.75 7.10
CA THR A 75 2.20 -0.42 7.70
C THR A 75 1.18 0.44 6.96
N GLY A 76 1.05 0.26 5.64
CA GLY A 76 0.19 1.08 4.78
C GLY A 76 0.95 2.27 4.20
N GLU A 77 2.22 2.40 4.56
CA GLU A 77 3.12 3.40 4.02
C GLU A 77 3.79 2.80 2.77
N ALA A 78 3.57 3.43 1.63
CA ALA A 78 4.35 3.14 0.44
C ALA A 78 5.67 3.90 0.60
N GLU A 79 6.76 3.22 0.96
CA GLU A 79 8.09 3.73 0.63
C GLU A 79 8.12 3.86 -0.90
N SER A 80 7.96 5.08 -1.39
CA SER A 80 8.15 5.37 -2.80
C SER A 80 9.59 4.98 -3.14
N PRO A 81 9.85 4.10 -4.11
CA PRO A 81 11.19 3.95 -4.64
C PRO A 81 11.53 5.28 -5.32
N ARG A 82 12.17 6.19 -4.60
CA ARG A 82 12.72 7.41 -5.21
C ARG A 82 13.90 6.97 -6.08
N PRO A 83 13.95 7.34 -7.38
CA PRO A 83 15.12 7.05 -8.22
C PRO A 83 16.36 7.87 -7.83
N ASP A 84 16.23 8.90 -6.99
CA ASP A 84 17.31 9.82 -6.65
C ASP A 84 17.36 10.06 -5.14
N GLY A 85 18.51 9.77 -4.53
CA GLY A 85 18.77 9.80 -3.09
C GLY A 85 18.87 11.20 -2.49
N ASP A 86 17.79 12.00 -2.55
CA ASP A 86 17.74 13.31 -1.91
C ASP A 86 17.13 13.22 -0.48
N PRO A 87 17.83 13.66 0.59
CA PRO A 87 17.45 13.38 1.97
C PRO A 87 16.35 14.30 2.54
N ASN A 88 15.78 15.23 1.77
CA ASN A 88 14.83 16.21 2.31
C ASN A 88 13.44 16.13 1.66
N GLY A 89 12.74 15.02 1.87
CA GLY A 89 11.41 14.76 1.32
C GLY A 89 10.24 15.03 2.28
N GLY A 90 10.41 15.95 3.23
CA GLY A 90 9.33 16.48 4.06
C GLY A 90 8.53 17.54 3.31
N SER A 91 7.21 17.51 3.47
CA SER A 91 6.22 18.44 2.93
C SER A 91 6.66 19.92 2.89
N GLN A 92 6.91 20.48 1.71
CA GLN A 92 6.69 21.91 1.45
C GLN A 92 6.60 22.17 -0.06
N LEU A 93 5.48 22.71 -0.53
CA LEU A 93 5.33 23.29 -1.87
C LEU A 93 6.42 24.35 -2.07
N PRO A 94 7.28 24.26 -3.10
CA PRO A 94 8.26 25.32 -3.35
C PRO A 94 7.54 26.58 -3.83
N ARG A 95 7.71 27.69 -3.10
CA ARG A 95 7.38 29.02 -3.59
C ARG A 95 8.20 29.28 -4.85
N LEU A 96 7.50 29.53 -5.95
CA LEU A 96 8.08 29.79 -7.26
C LEU A 96 8.54 31.25 -7.33
N ASP A 97 9.69 31.57 -6.73
CA ASP A 97 10.32 32.88 -6.88
C ASP A 97 11.83 32.71 -7.11
N SER A 98 12.21 32.47 -8.36
CA SER A 98 13.57 32.71 -8.83
C SER A 98 13.51 33.25 -10.24
N ASN A 99 13.27 34.56 -10.33
CA ASN A 99 13.76 35.37 -11.43
C ASN A 99 15.30 35.32 -11.40
N GLN A 100 15.88 34.39 -12.15
CA GLN A 100 17.31 34.39 -12.47
C GLN A 100 17.60 35.62 -13.36
N GLN A 101 18.42 36.55 -12.88
CA GLN A 101 18.98 37.60 -13.72
C GLN A 101 20.23 37.08 -14.45
N PRO A 102 20.48 37.48 -15.71
CA PRO A 102 21.61 37.01 -16.48
C PRO A 102 22.90 37.71 -16.04
N SER A 103 24.00 36.99 -16.26
CA SER A 103 25.37 37.40 -16.03
C SER A 103 25.75 38.65 -16.83
N ASP A 104 26.49 39.54 -16.17
CA ASP A 104 27.50 40.43 -16.79
C ASP A 104 28.80 40.28 -15.98
#